data_AF-A0A0N5CFL3-F1
#
_entry.id   AF-A0A0N5CFL3-F1
#
_cell.length_a   1.000
_cell.length_b   1.000
_cell.length_c   1.000
_cell.angle_alpha   90.00
_cell.angle_beta   90.00
_cell.angle_gamma   90.00
#
_symmetry.space_group_name_H-M   'P 1'
#
loop_
_entity.id
_entity.type
_entity.pdbx_description
1 polymer ?
#
loop_
_entity_poly.entity_id
_entity_poly.type
_entity_poly.pdbx_seq_one_letter_code
_entity_poly.pdbx_strand_id
1 'polypeptide(L)'
;MSDNNRAKSIECRRILKGLIVQGIFTLIFQVLPLFYILYSAMTFNFIDYLEIPIEFLHYIGYSLYVFFTVVAIKDLRHMMLKDIGINNKTKPNIVNNSRIMSKFILK
;
A
#
# COMPACT_ATOMS: atom_id res chain seq x y z
N MET A 1 -6.16 -31.99 -10.58
CA MET A 1 -5.52 -31.01 -11.50
C MET A 1 -6.30 -29.70 -11.65
N SER A 2 -7.60 -29.64 -11.26
CA SER A 2 -8.46 -28.43 -11.37
C SER A 2 -8.16 -27.34 -10.31
N ASP A 3 -7.87 -27.71 -9.05
CA ASP A 3 -7.72 -26.74 -7.95
C ASP A 3 -6.53 -25.77 -8.10
N ASN A 4 -5.45 -26.22 -8.74
CA ASN A 4 -4.24 -25.42 -8.91
C ASN A 4 -4.47 -24.22 -9.87
N ASN A 5 -5.31 -24.40 -10.88
CA ASN A 5 -5.64 -23.34 -11.83
C ASN A 5 -6.53 -22.26 -11.20
N ARG A 6 -7.42 -22.67 -10.27
CA ARG A 6 -8.30 -21.74 -9.54
C ARG A 6 -7.50 -20.89 -8.55
N ALA A 7 -6.54 -21.48 -7.83
CA ALA A 7 -5.65 -20.76 -6.93
C ALA A 7 -4.82 -19.69 -7.65
N LYS A 8 -4.20 -20.05 -8.79
CA LYS A 8 -3.43 -19.11 -9.63
C LYS A 8 -4.28 -17.95 -10.17
N SER A 9 -5.51 -18.23 -10.57
CA SER A 9 -6.45 -17.20 -11.06
C SER A 9 -6.80 -16.18 -9.96
N ILE A 10 -7.05 -16.65 -8.73
CA ILE A 10 -7.36 -15.78 -7.58
C ILE A 10 -6.15 -14.90 -7.23
N GLU A 11 -4.95 -15.47 -7.25
CA GLU A 11 -3.71 -14.75 -7.00
C GLU A 11 -3.45 -13.66 -8.05
N CYS A 12 -3.57 -14.00 -9.33
CA CYS A 12 -3.43 -13.05 -10.44
C CYS A 12 -4.45 -11.91 -10.33
N ARG A 13 -5.72 -12.22 -10.01
CA ARG A 13 -6.76 -11.19 -9.78
C ARG A 13 -6.42 -10.27 -8.61
N ARG A 14 -5.74 -10.78 -7.58
CA ARG A 14 -5.32 -10.02 -6.41
C ARG A 14 -4.16 -9.07 -6.75
N ILE A 15 -3.18 -9.57 -7.51
CA ILE A 15 -2.06 -8.76 -8.02
C ILE A 15 -2.60 -7.65 -8.94
N LEU A 16 -3.48 -7.99 -9.88
CA LEU A 16 -4.09 -7.04 -10.79
C LEU A 16 -4.86 -5.94 -10.04
N LYS A 17 -5.65 -6.29 -9.02
CA LYS A 17 -6.31 -5.30 -8.17
C LYS A 17 -5.31 -4.38 -7.46
N GLY A 18 -4.22 -4.94 -6.93
CA GLY A 18 -3.13 -4.16 -6.34
C GLY A 18 -2.54 -3.16 -7.35
N LEU A 19 -2.23 -3.63 -8.55
CA LEU A 19 -1.67 -2.81 -9.63
C LEU A 19 -2.62 -1.68 -10.07
N ILE A 20 -3.92 -1.97 -10.19
CA ILE A 20 -4.93 -0.97 -10.55
C ILE A 20 -5.03 0.10 -9.48
N VAL A 21 -5.13 -0.29 -8.21
CA VAL A 21 -5.18 0.67 -7.08
C VAL A 21 -3.93 1.52 -7.04
N GLN A 22 -2.77 0.90 -7.23
CA GLN A 22 -1.48 1.55 -7.27
C GLN A 22 -1.38 2.57 -8.43
N GLY A 23 -1.83 2.20 -9.64
CA GLY A 23 -1.84 3.09 -10.80
C GLY A 23 -2.81 4.28 -10.65
N ILE A 24 -4.01 4.05 -10.10
CA ILE A 24 -4.97 5.12 -9.80
C ILE A 24 -4.38 6.08 -8.76
N PHE A 25 -3.71 5.54 -7.75
CA PHE A 25 -3.08 6.34 -6.71
C PHE A 25 -1.96 7.22 -7.29
N THR A 26 -1.07 6.66 -8.11
CA THR A 26 -0.03 7.43 -8.80
C THR A 26 -0.63 8.56 -9.63
N LEU A 27 -1.69 8.31 -10.39
CA LEU A 27 -2.34 9.34 -11.20
C LEU A 27 -2.82 10.52 -10.33
N ILE A 28 -3.47 10.27 -9.20
CA ILE A 28 -4.00 11.35 -8.35
C ILE A 28 -2.87 12.25 -7.81
N PHE A 29 -1.79 11.65 -7.31
CA PHE A 29 -0.70 12.41 -6.66
C PHE A 29 0.37 12.92 -7.62
N GLN A 30 0.46 12.38 -8.83
CA GLN A 30 1.46 12.79 -9.82
C GLN A 30 0.88 13.77 -10.85
N VAL A 31 -0.43 13.75 -11.14
CA VAL A 31 -1.03 14.65 -12.13
C VAL A 31 -1.03 16.11 -11.66
N LEU A 32 -1.31 16.36 -10.38
CA LEU A 32 -1.30 17.73 -9.83
C LEU A 32 0.04 18.46 -10.03
N PRO A 33 1.19 17.90 -9.59
CA PRO A 33 2.49 18.54 -9.80
C PRO A 33 2.85 18.65 -11.29
N LEU A 34 2.52 17.64 -12.11
CA LEU A 34 2.74 17.69 -13.56
C LEU A 34 1.97 18.84 -14.22
N PHE A 35 0.72 19.04 -13.82
CA PHE A 35 -0.11 20.13 -14.32
C PHE A 35 0.44 21.50 -13.92
N TYR A 36 0.89 21.65 -12.66
CA TYR A 36 1.51 22.87 -12.17
C TYR A 36 2.80 23.22 -12.92
N ILE A 37 3.67 22.24 -13.14
CA ILE A 37 4.91 22.42 -13.91
C ILE A 37 4.58 22.81 -15.35
N LEU A 38 3.61 22.13 -15.98
CA LEU A 38 3.21 22.42 -17.35
C LEU A 38 2.62 23.84 -17.49
N TYR A 39 1.77 24.24 -16.54
CA TYR A 39 1.19 25.58 -16.49
C TYR A 39 2.27 26.65 -16.33
N SER A 40 3.19 26.45 -15.38
CA SER A 40 4.28 27.39 -15.10
C SER A 40 5.22 27.50 -16.30
N ALA A 41 5.52 26.39 -16.98
CA ALA A 41 6.34 26.37 -18.19
C ALA A 41 5.66 27.07 -19.38
N MET A 42 4.33 26.94 -19.54
CA MET A 42 3.60 27.59 -20.62
C MET A 42 3.43 29.10 -20.39
N THR A 43 3.25 29.52 -19.15
CA THR A 43 2.90 30.92 -18.82
C THR A 43 4.09 31.74 -18.33
N PHE A 44 5.23 31.11 -18.05
CA PHE A 44 6.39 31.71 -17.35
C PHE A 44 6.01 32.37 -16.01
N ASN A 45 4.86 31.99 -15.43
CA ASN A 45 4.41 32.46 -14.13
C ASN A 45 4.61 31.36 -13.09
N PHE A 46 5.47 31.64 -12.13
CA PHE A 46 5.66 30.80 -10.95
C PHE A 46 4.76 31.33 -9.84
N ILE A 47 3.94 30.44 -9.26
CA ILE A 47 3.12 30.77 -8.10
C ILE A 47 3.80 30.15 -6.89
N ASP A 48 4.78 30.87 -6.33
CA ASP A 48 5.67 30.36 -5.26
C ASP A 48 4.89 29.78 -4.06
N TYR A 49 3.72 30.35 -3.75
CA TYR A 49 2.85 29.87 -2.66
C TYR A 49 2.19 28.50 -2.93
N LEU A 50 2.04 28.10 -4.19
CA LEU A 50 1.47 26.81 -4.60
C LEU A 50 2.52 25.72 -4.75
N GLU A 51 3.79 26.08 -4.96
CA GLU A 51 4.87 25.12 -5.16
C GLU A 51 5.07 24.22 -3.94
N ILE A 52 5.21 24.81 -2.75
CA ILE A 52 5.41 24.10 -1.49
C ILE A 52 4.30 23.07 -1.20
N PRO A 53 2.99 23.42 -1.23
CA PRO A 53 1.94 22.43 -0.95
C PRO A 53 1.85 21.35 -2.03
N ILE A 54 2.17 21.66 -3.29
CA ILE A 54 2.16 20.69 -4.39
C ILE A 54 3.30 19.67 -4.24
N GLU A 55 4.51 20.15 -3.95
CA GLU A 55 5.67 19.31 -3.62
C GLU A 55 5.39 18.43 -2.41
N PHE A 56 4.84 19.00 -1.33
CA PHE A 56 4.47 18.25 -0.13
C PHE A 56 3.46 17.15 -0.42
N LEU A 57 2.41 17.46 -1.19
CA LEU A 57 1.41 16.48 -1.61
C LEU A 57 2.03 15.38 -2.47
N HIS A 58 2.98 15.73 -3.35
CA HIS A 58 3.71 14.77 -4.17
C HIS A 58 4.52 13.79 -3.33
N TYR A 59 5.32 14.27 -2.37
CA TYR A 59 6.14 13.41 -1.51
C TYR A 59 5.32 12.53 -0.56
N ILE A 60 4.22 13.05 -0.01
CA ILE A 60 3.28 12.23 0.78
C ILE A 60 2.63 11.17 -0.10
N GLY A 61 2.19 11.55 -1.30
CA GLY A 61 1.66 10.63 -2.29
C GLY A 61 2.64 9.51 -2.60
N TYR A 62 3.91 9.83 -2.82
CA TYR A 62 4.94 8.84 -3.08
C TYR A 62 5.16 7.89 -1.89
N SER A 63 5.17 8.43 -0.67
CA SER A 63 5.31 7.65 0.56
C SER A 63 4.13 6.68 0.76
N LEU A 64 2.91 7.17 0.56
CA LEU A 64 1.69 6.35 0.65
C LEU A 64 1.63 5.30 -0.46
N TYR A 65 2.08 5.64 -1.68
CA TYR A 65 2.16 4.70 -2.80
C TYR A 65 3.06 3.50 -2.45
N VAL A 66 4.26 3.75 -1.90
CA VAL A 66 5.16 2.68 -1.45
C VAL A 66 4.48 1.84 -0.37
N PHE A 67 3.86 2.50 0.61
CA PHE A 67 3.15 1.79 1.69
C PHE A 67 2.03 0.87 1.16
N PHE A 68 1.16 1.37 0.28
CA PHE A 68 0.09 0.58 -0.31
C PHE A 68 0.61 -0.56 -1.19
N THR A 69 1.72 -0.34 -1.91
CA THR A 69 2.37 -1.38 -2.72
C THR A 69 2.83 -2.54 -1.84
N VAL A 70 3.46 -2.24 -0.71
CA VAL A 70 3.89 -3.23 0.29
C VAL A 70 2.69 -3.94 0.92
N VAL A 71 1.59 -3.23 1.20
CA VAL A 71 0.39 -3.86 1.78
C VAL A 71 -0.33 -4.77 0.76
N ALA A 72 -0.40 -4.37 -0.50
CA ALA A 72 -1.12 -5.09 -1.55
C ALA A 72 -0.39 -6.36 -2.00
N ILE A 73 0.92 -6.27 -2.24
CA ILE A 73 1.74 -7.37 -2.77
C ILE A 73 2.33 -8.16 -1.60
N LYS A 74 1.78 -9.36 -1.36
CA LYS A 74 2.18 -10.24 -0.25
C LYS A 74 3.66 -10.62 -0.32
N ASP A 75 4.16 -10.91 -1.52
CA ASP A 75 5.55 -11.32 -1.72
C ASP A 75 6.52 -10.17 -1.42
N LEU A 76 6.21 -8.97 -1.93
CA LEU A 76 6.96 -7.76 -1.62
C LEU A 76 6.96 -7.47 -0.12
N ARG A 77 5.80 -7.59 0.54
CA ARG A 77 5.70 -7.45 1.99
C ARG A 77 6.59 -8.44 2.72
N HIS A 78 6.58 -9.70 2.30
CA HIS A 78 7.36 -10.74 2.95
C HIS A 78 8.86 -10.50 2.76
N MET A 79 9.30 -10.11 1.56
CA MET A 79 10.67 -9.72 1.28
C MET A 79 11.11 -8.52 2.13
N MET A 80 10.34 -7.42 2.12
CA MET A 80 10.71 -6.23 2.88
C MET A 80 10.70 -6.43 4.39
N LEU A 81 9.72 -7.15 4.95
CA LEU A 81 9.72 -7.47 6.38
C LEU A 81 10.92 -8.35 6.77
N LYS A 82 11.31 -9.27 5.89
CA LYS A 82 12.52 -10.08 6.07
C LYS A 82 13.78 -9.21 6.06
N ASP A 83 13.87 -8.25 5.14
CA ASP A 83 15.01 -7.33 5.04
C ASP A 83 15.11 -6.35 6.22
N ILE A 84 13.97 -5.95 6.80
CA ILE A 84 13.90 -5.13 8.04
C ILE A 84 14.25 -5.97 9.29
N GLY A 85 14.36 -7.30 9.18
CA GLY A 85 14.62 -8.20 10.30
C GLY A 85 13.38 -8.53 11.15
N ILE A 86 12.18 -8.17 10.68
CA ILE A 86 10.91 -8.58 11.29
C ILE A 86 10.65 -10.04 10.88
N ASN A 87 11.27 -10.94 11.63
CA ASN A 87 11.14 -12.37 11.40
C ASN A 87 9.78 -12.83 11.98
N ASN A 88 8.79 -13.09 11.12
CA ASN A 88 7.46 -13.63 11.47
C ASN A 88 7.52 -15.08 12.00
N LYS A 89 8.57 -15.47 12.74
CA LYS A 89 8.66 -16.76 13.45
C LYS A 89 7.71 -16.86 14.64
N THR A 90 7.11 -15.76 15.08
CA THR A 90 5.87 -15.84 15.84
C THR A 90 4.73 -16.18 14.88
N LYS A 91 4.57 -17.48 14.61
CA LYS A 91 3.21 -18.04 14.52
C LYS A 91 2.45 -17.41 15.69
N PRO A 92 1.30 -16.75 15.50
CA PRO A 92 0.40 -16.56 16.62
C PRO A 92 0.07 -17.98 17.06
N ASN A 93 0.72 -18.41 18.13
CA ASN A 93 0.37 -19.64 18.81
C ASN A 93 -0.95 -19.28 19.46
N ILE A 94 -2.04 -19.35 18.67
CA ILE A 94 -3.40 -19.49 19.16
C ILE A 94 -3.44 -20.93 19.72
N VAL A 95 -2.62 -21.18 20.74
CA VAL A 95 -2.87 -22.22 21.70
C VAL A 95 -4.09 -21.72 22.40
N ASN A 96 -5.23 -22.27 22.01
CA ASN A 96 -6.46 -22.39 22.79
C ASN A 96 -6.29 -21.84 24.21
N ASN A 97 -6.52 -20.54 24.40
CA ASN A 97 -6.78 -20.00 25.71
C ASN A 97 -8.29 -19.91 25.91
N SER A 98 -8.97 -21.03 25.61
CA SER A 98 -10.38 -21.27 25.94
C SER A 98 -10.63 -21.35 27.45
N ARG A 99 -9.59 -21.16 28.29
CA ARG A 99 -9.69 -21.25 29.75
C ARG A 99 -9.80 -19.91 30.48
N ILE A 100 -9.49 -18.78 29.84
CA ILE A 100 -9.60 -17.45 30.48
C ILE A 100 -10.94 -16.78 30.17
N MET A 101 -11.52 -17.01 28.99
CA MET A 101 -12.81 -16.41 28.61
C MET A 101 -14.01 -17.03 29.35
N SER A 102 -13.90 -18.28 29.85
CA SER A 102 -15.01 -18.94 30.56
C SER A 102 -15.19 -18.47 32.01
N LYS A 103 -14.22 -17.76 32.59
CA LYS A 103 -14.34 -17.20 33.95
C LYS A 103 -15.00 -15.82 34.00
N PHE A 104 -15.14 -15.14 32.86
CA PHE A 104 -15.73 -13.79 32.79
C PHE A 104 -17.18 -13.77 32.29
N ILE A 105 -17.73 -14.91 31.84
CA ILE A 105 -19.12 -15.02 31.36
C ILE A 105 -20.06 -15.60 32.44
N LEU A 106 -19.55 -16.04 33.59
CA LEU A 106 -20.34 -16.46 34.74
C LEU A 106 -19.98 -15.64 35.98
N LYS A 107 -20.42 -14.39 36.00
CA LYS A 107 -20.81 -13.73 37.25
C LYS A 107 -21.81 -12.61 36.99
#